data_AF-A0A9E7UAF0-F1
#
_entry.id   AF-A0A9E7UAF0-F1
#
_cell.length_a   1.000
_cell.length_b   1.000
_cell.length_c   1.000
_cell.angle_alpha   90.00
_cell.angle_beta   90.00
_cell.angle_gamma   90.00
#
_symmetry.space_group_name_H-M   'P 1'
#
loop_
_entity.id
_entity.type
_entity.pdbx_description
1 polymer ?
#
loop_
_entity_poly.entity_id
_entity_poly.type
_entity_poly.pdbx_seq_one_letter_code
_entity_poly.pdbx_strand_id
1 'polypeptide(L)'
;MGSANVPEYGETWVYESIIGALPGISVSRPLALAIQLVAFEVGILALAWYYDLWAAALAGTAAVFVAAIGSVEMLRISTLTRSVDVPESYRRLLFGSSVEVVLAVLAYVALVTHLFVFDPQQRAGGALVEQLFGPDPPVLVVYLTLLVLWDVCYRIGTNWWAAVTAVWRAATFRLDAETRRAFRRADLETMVFGLLQVVLVPFVLEQPVILAALVGHVAAVTVATGLAVALSYRYG
;
A
#
# COMPACT_ATOMS: atom_id res chain seq x y z
N MET A 1 -18.53 13.12 -30.43
CA MET A 1 -17.41 13.30 -29.47
C MET A 1 -17.91 12.83 -28.12
N GLY A 2 -17.63 11.58 -27.75
CA GLY A 2 -18.02 11.03 -26.45
C GLY A 2 -17.07 11.56 -25.39
N SER A 3 -17.61 12.23 -24.37
CA SER A 3 -16.90 12.55 -23.14
C SER A 3 -16.33 11.25 -22.58
N ALA A 4 -15.01 11.12 -22.52
CA ALA A 4 -14.39 10.11 -21.68
C ALA A 4 -14.86 10.40 -20.25
N ASN A 5 -15.69 9.53 -19.68
CA ASN A 5 -16.15 9.64 -18.30
C ASN A 5 -14.91 9.71 -17.40
N VAL A 6 -14.58 10.92 -16.95
CA VAL A 6 -13.68 11.11 -15.83
C VAL A 6 -14.45 10.59 -14.62
N PRO A 7 -13.99 9.53 -13.95
CA PRO A 7 -14.72 8.99 -12.82
C PRO A 7 -14.91 10.06 -11.74
N GLU A 8 -16.12 10.12 -11.18
CA GLU A 8 -16.50 11.14 -10.20
C GLU A 8 -15.77 10.94 -8.85
N TYR A 9 -15.68 12.01 -8.06
CA TYR A 9 -15.12 11.96 -6.71
C TYR A 9 -15.87 10.89 -5.88
N GLY A 10 -15.14 9.89 -5.40
CA GLY A 10 -15.70 8.75 -4.66
C GLY A 10 -15.82 7.44 -5.45
N GLU A 11 -15.47 7.43 -6.75
CA GLU A 11 -15.41 6.21 -7.56
C GLU A 11 -13.98 5.65 -7.72
N THR A 12 -12.99 6.35 -7.17
CA THR A 12 -11.56 6.08 -7.32
C THR A 12 -10.85 6.22 -5.98
N TRP A 13 -9.77 5.47 -5.76
CA TRP A 13 -8.87 5.70 -4.63
C TRP A 13 -8.38 7.16 -4.61
N VAL A 14 -8.14 7.73 -3.43
CA VAL A 14 -7.69 9.14 -3.31
C VAL A 14 -6.38 9.42 -4.07
N TYR A 15 -5.48 8.46 -4.18
CA TYR A 15 -4.28 8.60 -5.02
C TYR A 15 -4.62 8.77 -6.52
N GLU A 16 -5.66 8.08 -7.01
CA GLU A 16 -6.13 8.23 -8.39
C GLU A 16 -6.72 9.64 -8.64
N SER A 17 -7.34 10.27 -7.63
CA SER A 17 -7.93 11.60 -7.77
C SER A 17 -6.90 12.73 -7.75
N ILE A 18 -5.80 12.58 -7.01
CA ILE A 18 -4.70 13.57 -6.98
C ILE A 18 -4.02 13.71 -8.35
N ILE A 19 -3.78 12.59 -9.05
CA ILE A 19 -3.15 12.61 -10.38
C ILE A 19 -4.06 13.28 -11.43
N GLY A 20 -5.37 13.07 -11.34
CA GLY A 20 -6.35 13.66 -12.25
C GLY A 20 -6.55 15.18 -12.05
N ALA A 21 -6.08 15.75 -10.95
CA ALA A 21 -6.30 17.15 -10.59
C ALA A 21 -5.28 18.13 -11.21
N LEU A 22 -4.21 17.65 -11.85
CA LEU A 22 -3.19 18.51 -12.48
C LEU A 22 -3.69 19.04 -13.84
N PRO A 23 -3.98 20.35 -13.98
CA PRO A 23 -4.53 20.90 -15.22
C PRO A 23 -3.50 20.83 -16.36
N GLY A 24 -3.90 20.26 -17.51
CA GLY A 24 -3.12 20.25 -18.74
C GLY A 24 -2.22 19.03 -18.98
N ILE A 25 -2.16 18.07 -18.05
CA ILE A 25 -1.35 16.84 -18.19
C ILE A 25 -2.27 15.62 -18.17
N SER A 26 -2.48 14.97 -19.32
CA SER A 26 -3.26 13.73 -19.43
C SER A 26 -2.34 12.51 -19.50
N VAL A 27 -1.74 12.16 -18.36
CA VAL A 27 -0.92 10.94 -18.25
C VAL A 27 -1.83 9.78 -17.85
N SER A 28 -1.70 8.63 -18.53
CA SER A 28 -2.46 7.44 -18.15
C SER A 28 -2.04 6.96 -16.76
N ARG A 29 -2.97 6.43 -15.97
CA ARG A 29 -2.71 5.98 -14.58
C ARG A 29 -1.53 5.00 -14.47
N PRO A 30 -1.39 3.99 -15.35
CA PRO A 30 -0.24 3.10 -15.32
C PRO A 30 1.08 3.82 -15.62
N LEU A 31 1.06 4.83 -16.50
CA LEU A 31 2.25 5.62 -16.84
C LEU A 31 2.67 6.53 -15.69
N ALA A 32 1.72 7.16 -14.99
CA ALA A 32 2.02 7.98 -13.81
C ALA A 32 2.69 7.15 -12.70
N LEU A 33 2.16 5.96 -12.44
CA LEU A 33 2.76 5.00 -11.51
C LEU A 33 4.16 4.56 -11.94
N ALA A 34 4.34 4.22 -13.22
CA ALA A 34 5.65 3.83 -13.74
C ALA A 34 6.68 4.95 -13.58
N ILE A 35 6.30 6.20 -13.86
CA ILE A 35 7.16 7.37 -13.66
C ILE A 35 7.54 7.53 -12.19
N GLN A 36 6.57 7.44 -11.27
CA GLN A 36 6.84 7.55 -9.82
C GLN A 36 7.82 6.47 -9.35
N LEU A 37 7.60 5.22 -9.74
CA LEU A 37 8.46 4.09 -9.35
C LEU A 37 9.88 4.25 -9.90
N VAL A 38 10.01 4.63 -11.18
CA VAL A 38 11.32 4.92 -11.78
C VAL A 38 12.00 6.09 -11.07
N ALA A 39 11.26 7.15 -10.73
CA ALA A 39 11.82 8.29 -10.01
C ALA A 39 12.32 7.90 -8.61
N PHE A 40 11.57 7.08 -7.87
CA PHE A 40 12.02 6.57 -6.56
C PHE A 40 13.24 5.67 -6.70
N GLU A 41 13.22 4.70 -7.62
CA GLU A 41 14.35 3.77 -7.79
C GLU A 41 15.61 4.52 -8.23
N VAL A 42 15.51 5.42 -9.21
CA VAL A 42 16.64 6.25 -9.65
C VAL A 42 17.14 7.13 -8.51
N GLY A 43 16.25 7.73 -7.72
CA GLY A 43 16.62 8.52 -6.55
C GLY A 43 17.38 7.71 -5.51
N ILE A 44 16.91 6.50 -5.20
CA ILE A 44 17.56 5.58 -4.27
C ILE A 44 18.96 5.21 -4.76
N LEU A 45 19.08 4.76 -6.02
CA LEU A 45 20.36 4.33 -6.57
C LEU A 45 21.36 5.48 -6.72
N ALA A 46 20.89 6.67 -7.12
CA ALA A 46 21.75 7.85 -7.23
C ALA A 46 22.28 8.31 -5.88
N LEU A 47 21.43 8.36 -4.86
CA LEU A 47 21.85 8.73 -3.50
C LEU A 47 22.72 7.65 -2.86
N ALA A 48 22.42 6.37 -3.09
CA ALA A 48 23.26 5.26 -2.62
C ALA A 48 24.65 5.31 -3.23
N TRP A 49 24.75 5.60 -4.53
CA TRP A 49 26.04 5.78 -5.20
C TRP A 49 26.81 7.00 -4.68
N TYR A 50 26.13 8.13 -4.42
CA TYR A 50 26.78 9.36 -3.98
C TYR A 50 27.20 9.33 -2.50
N TYR A 51 26.38 8.75 -1.61
CA TYR A 51 26.60 8.70 -0.17
C TYR A 51 27.15 7.35 0.35
N ASP A 52 27.43 6.39 -0.55
CA ASP A 52 27.89 5.03 -0.23
C ASP A 52 26.93 4.24 0.68
N LEU A 53 25.63 4.26 0.34
CA LEU A 53 24.54 3.69 1.15
C LEU A 53 23.89 2.44 0.53
N TRP A 54 24.69 1.55 -0.05
CA TRP A 54 24.18 0.39 -0.80
C TRP A 54 23.33 -0.59 0.02
N ALA A 55 23.62 -0.75 1.31
CA ALA A 55 22.79 -1.57 2.20
C ALA A 55 21.38 -0.99 2.38
N ALA A 56 21.29 0.33 2.58
CA ALA A 56 20.00 1.03 2.65
C ALA A 56 19.29 1.06 1.29
N ALA A 57 20.04 1.09 0.18
CA ALA A 57 19.49 1.00 -1.16
C ALA A 57 18.70 -0.29 -1.37
N LEU A 58 19.22 -1.44 -0.91
CA LEU A 58 18.50 -2.72 -0.99
C LEU A 58 17.15 -2.68 -0.25
N ALA A 59 17.12 -2.07 0.94
CA ALA A 59 15.89 -1.89 1.69
C ALA A 59 14.91 -0.95 0.96
N GLY A 60 15.43 0.15 0.42
CA GLY A 60 14.66 1.11 -0.38
C GLY A 60 14.06 0.48 -1.64
N THR A 61 14.84 -0.26 -2.42
CA THR A 61 14.38 -0.98 -3.61
C THR A 61 13.33 -2.03 -3.26
N ALA A 62 13.49 -2.77 -2.15
CA ALA A 62 12.47 -3.69 -1.68
C ALA A 62 11.16 -2.98 -1.32
N ALA A 63 11.23 -1.82 -0.68
CA ALA A 63 10.07 -0.98 -0.37
C ALA A 63 9.37 -0.46 -1.64
N VAL A 64 10.12 0.04 -2.62
CA VAL A 64 9.60 0.48 -3.92
C VAL A 64 8.96 -0.67 -4.68
N PHE A 65 9.58 -1.86 -4.66
CA PHE A 65 9.02 -3.06 -5.26
C PHE A 65 7.67 -3.46 -4.64
N VAL A 66 7.56 -3.46 -3.31
CA VAL A 66 6.28 -3.70 -2.62
C VAL A 66 5.24 -2.64 -3.02
N ALA A 67 5.62 -1.35 -3.02
CA ALA A 67 4.71 -0.28 -3.43
C ALA A 67 4.25 -0.40 -4.89
N ALA A 68 5.14 -0.86 -5.78
CA ALA A 68 4.82 -1.12 -7.18
C ALA A 68 3.75 -2.19 -7.34
N ILE A 69 3.90 -3.33 -6.67
CA ILE A 69 2.92 -4.42 -6.74
C ILE A 69 1.59 -4.00 -6.11
N GLY A 70 1.61 -3.29 -4.98
CA GLY A 70 0.40 -2.75 -4.36
C GLY A 70 -0.35 -1.78 -5.27
N SER A 71 0.37 -0.99 -6.07
CA SER A 71 -0.24 -0.09 -7.05
C SER A 71 -0.94 -0.85 -8.18
N VAL A 72 -0.35 -1.95 -8.65
CA VAL A 72 -0.97 -2.83 -9.65
C VAL A 72 -2.23 -3.48 -9.10
N GLU A 73 -2.20 -3.97 -7.87
CA GLU A 73 -3.35 -4.58 -7.22
C GLU A 73 -4.50 -3.58 -7.07
N MET A 74 -4.22 -2.36 -6.59
CA MET A 74 -5.23 -1.31 -6.45
C MET A 74 -5.90 -0.97 -7.78
N LEU A 75 -5.14 -0.88 -8.87
CA LEU A 75 -5.70 -0.67 -10.21
C LEU A 75 -6.57 -1.84 -10.67
N ARG A 76 -6.20 -3.08 -10.32
CA ARG A 76 -7.00 -4.27 -10.65
C ARG A 76 -8.30 -4.30 -9.88
N ILE A 77 -8.29 -4.04 -8.57
CA ILE A 77 -9.50 -3.96 -7.74
C ILE A 77 -10.42 -2.84 -8.26
N SER A 78 -9.84 -1.68 -8.57
CA SER A 78 -10.50 -0.52 -9.16
C SER A 78 -11.18 -0.88 -10.49
N THR A 79 -10.48 -1.57 -11.39
CA THR A 79 -11.02 -2.01 -12.68
C THR A 79 -12.10 -3.07 -12.50
N LEU A 80 -11.85 -4.07 -11.64
CA LEU A 80 -12.77 -5.17 -11.41
C LEU A 80 -14.10 -4.67 -10.85
N THR A 81 -14.06 -3.85 -9.80
CA THR A 81 -15.26 -3.35 -9.10
C THR A 81 -16.13 -2.46 -10.00
N ARG A 82 -15.55 -1.85 -11.04
CA ARG A 82 -16.28 -1.08 -12.07
C ARG A 82 -16.81 -1.96 -13.20
N SER A 83 -16.22 -3.13 -13.43
CA SER A 83 -16.60 -4.05 -14.50
C SER A 83 -17.73 -5.03 -14.14
N VAL A 84 -18.03 -5.18 -12.85
CA VAL A 84 -19.10 -6.07 -12.36
C VAL A 84 -20.22 -5.27 -11.71
N ASP A 85 -21.45 -5.79 -11.78
CA ASP A 85 -22.60 -5.17 -11.13
C ASP A 85 -22.56 -5.44 -9.63
N VAL A 86 -22.17 -4.43 -8.86
CA VAL A 86 -21.99 -4.50 -7.41
C VAL A 86 -22.92 -3.55 -6.70
N PRO A 87 -23.40 -3.91 -5.49
CA PRO A 87 -24.17 -3.00 -4.67
C PRO A 87 -23.44 -1.68 -4.46
N GLU A 88 -24.15 -0.58 -4.70
CA GLU A 88 -23.61 0.78 -4.60
C GLU A 88 -23.08 1.12 -3.19
N SER A 89 -23.63 0.47 -2.15
CA SER A 89 -23.13 0.58 -0.78
C SER A 89 -21.72 0.00 -0.62
N TYR A 90 -21.38 -1.08 -1.33
CA TYR A 90 -20.02 -1.63 -1.34
C TYR A 90 -19.04 -0.73 -2.08
N ARG A 91 -19.43 -0.23 -3.26
CA ARG A 91 -18.61 0.70 -4.04
C ARG A 91 -18.26 1.96 -3.24
N ARG A 92 -19.25 2.58 -2.59
CA ARG A 92 -19.05 3.76 -1.74
C ARG A 92 -18.24 3.48 -0.49
N LEU A 93 -18.39 2.32 0.14
CA LEU A 93 -17.58 1.96 1.30
C LEU A 93 -16.10 1.78 0.89
N LEU A 94 -15.87 1.07 -0.23
CA LEU A 94 -14.53 0.78 -0.73
C LEU A 94 -13.78 2.04 -1.18
N PHE A 95 -14.41 2.91 -1.98
CA PHE A 95 -13.73 4.06 -2.61
C PHE A 95 -14.10 5.42 -2.00
N GLY A 96 -15.31 5.58 -1.48
CA GLY A 96 -15.84 6.89 -1.06
C GLY A 96 -15.56 7.28 0.39
N SER A 97 -15.10 6.33 1.22
CA SER A 97 -14.92 6.56 2.66
C SER A 97 -13.60 7.24 3.02
N SER A 98 -12.60 7.25 2.13
CA SER A 98 -11.23 7.71 2.38
C SER A 98 -10.56 7.08 3.62
N VAL A 99 -11.12 5.96 4.13
CA VAL A 99 -10.63 5.28 5.34
C VAL A 99 -9.22 4.74 5.09
N GLU A 100 -8.91 4.30 3.88
CA GLU A 100 -7.57 3.87 3.49
C GLU A 100 -6.53 4.98 3.69
N VAL A 101 -6.89 6.24 3.40
CA VAL A 101 -6.00 7.39 3.60
C VAL A 101 -5.82 7.66 5.09
N VAL A 102 -6.89 7.63 5.87
CA VAL A 102 -6.82 7.84 7.32
C VAL A 102 -5.91 6.78 7.96
N LEU A 103 -6.09 5.50 7.60
CA LEU A 103 -5.25 4.40 8.08
C LEU A 103 -3.78 4.59 7.66
N ALA A 104 -3.53 4.99 6.42
CA ALA A 104 -2.20 5.27 5.92
C ALA A 104 -1.51 6.42 6.68
N VAL A 105 -2.23 7.53 6.93
CA VAL A 105 -1.72 8.68 7.68
C VAL A 105 -1.39 8.27 9.11
N LEU A 106 -2.29 7.56 9.79
CA LEU A 106 -2.04 7.09 11.16
C LEU A 106 -0.84 6.15 11.22
N ALA A 107 -0.74 5.21 10.28
CA ALA A 107 0.40 4.30 10.19
C ALA A 107 1.72 5.04 9.92
N TYR A 108 1.71 6.00 9.00
CA TYR A 108 2.89 6.80 8.68
C TYR A 108 3.33 7.70 9.84
N VAL A 109 2.40 8.38 10.51
CA VAL A 109 2.70 9.20 11.69
C VAL A 109 3.24 8.33 12.83
N ALA A 110 2.66 7.15 13.06
CA ALA A 110 3.18 6.19 14.03
C ALA A 110 4.59 5.72 13.67
N LEU A 111 4.86 5.44 12.39
CA LEU A 111 6.18 5.04 11.90
C LEU A 111 7.22 6.16 12.07
N VAL A 112 6.91 7.39 11.67
CA VAL A 112 7.82 8.54 11.87
C VAL A 112 8.08 8.76 13.35
N THR A 113 7.05 8.71 14.18
CA THR A 113 7.20 8.82 15.66
C THR A 113 8.08 7.70 16.19
N HIS A 114 7.93 6.48 15.66
CA HIS A 114 8.77 5.36 16.05
C HIS A 114 10.24 5.60 15.68
N LEU A 115 10.52 5.99 14.43
CA LEU A 115 11.87 6.17 13.91
C LEU A 115 12.66 7.30 14.59
N PHE A 116 11.99 8.40 14.95
CA PHE A 116 12.68 9.60 15.45
C PHE A 116 12.50 9.88 16.94
N VAL A 117 11.56 9.21 17.61
CA VAL A 117 11.29 9.44 19.04
C VAL A 117 11.47 8.15 19.82
N PHE A 118 10.71 7.10 19.49
CA PHE A 118 10.68 5.88 20.30
C PHE A 118 11.98 5.08 20.18
N ASP A 119 12.43 4.79 18.97
CA ASP A 119 13.63 3.97 18.72
C ASP A 119 14.90 4.62 19.29
N PRO A 120 15.19 5.92 19.05
CA PRO A 120 16.34 6.59 19.66
C PRO A 120 16.33 6.59 21.20
N GLN A 121 15.16 6.57 21.85
CA GLN A 121 15.05 6.52 23.31
C GLN A 121 15.29 5.13 23.89
N GLN A 122 15.08 4.07 23.11
CA GLN A 122 15.08 2.69 23.59
C GLN A 122 16.45 2.01 23.44
N ARG A 123 17.28 2.45 22.49
CA ARG A 123 18.52 1.74 22.13
C ARG A 123 19.78 2.54 22.46
N ALA A 124 20.65 1.92 23.26
CA ALA A 124 22.04 2.37 23.44
C ALA A 124 22.97 2.03 22.24
N GLY A 125 22.49 1.24 21.27
CA GLY A 125 23.26 0.71 20.12
C GLY A 125 22.92 1.33 18.76
N GLY A 126 22.37 2.55 18.75
CA GLY A 126 22.00 3.30 17.55
C GLY A 126 20.58 3.00 17.05
N ALA A 127 19.84 4.06 16.70
CA ALA A 127 18.51 3.96 16.12
C ALA A 127 18.57 3.42 14.68
N LEU A 128 17.47 2.89 14.14
CA LEU A 128 17.39 2.35 12.76
C LEU A 128 17.90 3.34 11.71
N VAL A 129 17.57 4.62 11.87
CA VAL A 129 18.01 5.71 10.98
C VAL A 129 19.53 5.84 11.01
N GLU A 130 20.14 5.75 12.19
CA GLU A 130 21.60 5.79 12.37
C GLU A 130 22.28 4.53 11.83
N GLN A 131 21.66 3.36 11.99
CA GLN A 131 22.17 2.10 11.44
C GLN A 131 22.17 2.10 9.90
N LEU A 132 21.13 2.68 9.29
CA LEU A 132 20.99 2.72 7.83
C LEU A 132 21.85 3.80 7.17
N PHE A 133 22.06 4.94 7.84
CA PHE A 133 22.60 6.15 7.23
C PHE A 133 23.82 6.75 7.95
N GLY A 134 24.21 6.20 9.09
CA GLY A 134 25.25 6.75 9.96
C GLY A 134 24.74 7.81 10.95
N PRO A 135 25.62 8.33 11.83
CA PRO A 135 25.26 9.25 12.91
C PRO A 135 24.76 10.62 12.43
N ASP A 136 25.23 11.06 11.25
CA ASP A 136 24.83 12.32 10.61
C ASP A 136 24.13 12.02 9.27
N PRO A 137 22.87 11.55 9.30
CA PRO A 137 22.19 11.08 8.10
C PRO A 137 21.95 12.22 7.09
N PRO A 138 22.28 12.06 5.80
CA PRO A 138 22.09 13.11 4.81
C PRO A 138 20.62 13.51 4.66
N VAL A 139 20.33 14.82 4.69
CA VAL A 139 18.95 15.35 4.65
C VAL A 139 18.15 14.83 3.45
N LEU A 140 18.76 14.79 2.26
CA LEU A 140 18.10 14.31 1.04
C LEU A 140 17.75 12.82 1.11
N VAL A 141 18.61 12.01 1.75
CA VAL A 141 18.40 10.57 1.93
C VAL A 141 17.23 10.33 2.89
N VAL A 142 17.19 11.06 4.01
CA VAL A 142 16.08 10.95 4.98
C VAL A 142 14.77 11.40 4.33
N TYR A 143 14.78 12.52 3.60
CA TYR A 143 13.60 13.02 2.90
C TYR A 143 13.05 12.02 1.89
N LEU A 144 13.90 11.45 1.03
CA LEU A 144 13.47 10.42 0.07
C LEU A 144 12.94 9.17 0.78
N THR A 145 13.62 8.73 1.83
CA THR A 145 13.20 7.57 2.63
C THR A 145 11.80 7.78 3.20
N LEU A 146 11.52 8.96 3.75
CA LEU A 146 10.20 9.32 4.27
C LEU A 146 9.12 9.30 3.19
N LEU A 147 9.42 9.77 1.98
CA LEU A 147 8.48 9.68 0.85
C LEU A 147 8.19 8.22 0.44
N VAL A 148 9.21 7.37 0.40
CA VAL A 148 9.04 5.94 0.09
C VAL A 148 8.24 5.25 1.19
N LEU A 149 8.54 5.51 2.46
CA LEU A 149 7.82 4.95 3.60
C LEU A 149 6.36 5.40 3.63
N TRP A 150 6.07 6.66 3.28
CA TRP A 150 4.70 7.14 3.09
C TRP A 150 3.96 6.32 2.02
N ASP A 151 4.58 6.11 0.86
CA ASP A 151 3.96 5.33 -0.23
C ASP A 151 3.72 3.88 0.19
N VAL A 152 4.66 3.26 0.90
CA VAL A 152 4.48 1.92 1.49
C VAL A 152 3.32 1.91 2.49
N CYS A 153 3.29 2.83 3.46
CA CYS A 153 2.19 2.94 4.43
C CYS A 153 0.83 3.10 3.74
N TYR A 154 0.77 3.85 2.64
CA TYR A 154 -0.45 4.01 1.85
C TYR A 154 -0.92 2.71 1.21
N ARG A 155 -0.02 1.93 0.59
CA ARG A 155 -0.39 0.63 -0.01
C ARG A 155 -0.77 -0.40 1.05
N ILE A 156 -0.07 -0.43 2.18
CA ILE A 156 -0.38 -1.29 3.33
C ILE A 156 -1.77 -0.93 3.91
N GLY A 157 -2.04 0.36 4.12
CA GLY A 157 -3.35 0.83 4.60
C GLY A 157 -4.49 0.48 3.64
N THR A 158 -4.25 0.64 2.33
CA THR A 158 -5.23 0.28 1.31
C THR A 158 -5.49 -1.23 1.25
N ASN A 159 -4.45 -2.05 1.33
CA ASN A 159 -4.59 -3.51 1.40
C ASN A 159 -5.43 -3.95 2.61
N TRP A 160 -5.16 -3.39 3.79
CA TRP A 160 -5.97 -3.67 4.98
C TRP A 160 -7.45 -3.29 4.76
N TRP A 161 -7.71 -2.11 4.20
CA TRP A 161 -9.09 -1.68 3.94
C TRP A 161 -9.79 -2.56 2.90
N ALA A 162 -9.09 -2.96 1.84
CA ALA A 162 -9.60 -3.91 0.85
C ALA A 162 -9.96 -5.26 1.50
N ALA A 163 -9.12 -5.77 2.40
CA ALA A 163 -9.38 -7.02 3.13
C ALA A 163 -10.61 -6.92 4.06
N VAL A 164 -10.74 -5.84 4.82
CA VAL A 164 -11.90 -5.61 5.71
C VAL A 164 -13.20 -5.49 4.92
N THR A 165 -13.19 -4.69 3.85
CA THR A 165 -14.38 -4.51 3.00
C THR A 165 -14.74 -5.78 2.24
N ALA A 166 -13.77 -6.64 1.90
CA ALA A 166 -14.02 -7.96 1.33
C ALA A 166 -14.79 -8.88 2.28
N VAL A 167 -14.42 -8.91 3.57
CA VAL A 167 -15.15 -9.68 4.60
C VAL A 167 -16.58 -9.17 4.72
N TRP A 168 -16.75 -7.85 4.85
CA TRP A 168 -18.08 -7.25 4.96
C TRP A 168 -18.94 -7.54 3.72
N ARG A 169 -18.38 -7.44 2.52
CA ARG A 169 -19.05 -7.78 1.26
C ARG A 169 -19.51 -9.23 1.26
N ALA A 170 -18.62 -10.17 1.59
CA ALA A 170 -18.91 -11.60 1.59
C ALA A 170 -19.93 -12.02 2.65
N ALA A 171 -20.00 -11.30 3.78
CA ALA A 171 -20.98 -11.55 4.84
C ALA A 171 -22.36 -10.95 4.54
N THR A 172 -22.40 -9.85 3.77
CA THR A 172 -23.62 -9.02 3.61
C THR A 172 -24.39 -9.34 2.34
N PHE A 173 -23.70 -9.57 1.22
CA PHE A 173 -24.33 -9.68 -0.09
C PHE A 173 -24.32 -11.09 -0.65
N ARG A 174 -25.43 -11.47 -1.29
CA ARG A 174 -25.52 -12.67 -2.12
C ARG A 174 -25.30 -12.27 -3.56
N LEU A 175 -24.09 -12.54 -4.04
CA LEU A 175 -23.68 -12.27 -5.42
C LEU A 175 -23.92 -13.50 -6.29
N ASP A 176 -24.16 -13.29 -7.59
CA ASP A 176 -24.22 -14.35 -8.58
C ASP A 176 -22.86 -15.09 -8.69
N ALA A 177 -22.87 -16.25 -9.33
CA ALA A 177 -21.70 -17.12 -9.38
C ALA A 177 -20.51 -16.50 -10.14
N GLU A 178 -20.75 -15.68 -11.16
CA GLU A 178 -19.70 -15.05 -11.96
C GLU A 178 -19.03 -13.94 -11.16
N THR A 179 -19.82 -13.01 -10.63
CA THR A 179 -19.33 -11.91 -9.78
C THR A 179 -18.60 -12.44 -8.55
N ARG A 180 -19.08 -13.53 -7.94
CA ARG A 180 -18.44 -14.16 -6.78
C ARG A 180 -17.08 -14.76 -7.12
N ARG A 181 -16.92 -15.41 -8.27
CA ARG A 181 -15.62 -15.95 -8.73
C ARG A 181 -14.63 -14.83 -8.99
N ALA A 182 -15.09 -13.74 -9.60
CA ALA A 182 -14.29 -12.55 -9.85
C ALA A 182 -13.77 -11.96 -8.54
N PHE A 183 -14.63 -11.75 -7.55
CA PHE A 183 -14.22 -11.23 -6.24
C PHE A 183 -13.32 -12.18 -5.45
N ARG A 184 -13.57 -13.49 -5.51
CA ARG A 184 -12.69 -14.46 -4.85
C ARG A 184 -11.26 -14.38 -5.41
N ARG A 185 -11.12 -14.18 -6.72
CA ARG A 185 -9.80 -13.97 -7.33
C ARG A 185 -9.16 -12.68 -6.83
N ALA A 186 -9.92 -11.58 -6.76
CA ALA A 186 -9.41 -10.33 -6.20
C ALA A 186 -8.98 -10.46 -4.75
N ASP A 187 -9.78 -11.12 -3.90
CA ASP A 187 -9.45 -11.32 -2.49
C ASP A 187 -8.18 -12.16 -2.30
N LEU A 188 -7.97 -13.15 -3.18
CA LEU A 188 -6.72 -13.92 -3.22
C LEU A 188 -5.54 -13.08 -3.70
N GLU A 189 -5.73 -12.18 -4.67
CA GLU A 189 -4.69 -11.22 -5.09
C GLU A 189 -4.33 -10.27 -3.94
N THR A 190 -5.32 -9.79 -3.17
CA THR A 190 -5.12 -9.00 -1.93
C THR A 190 -4.37 -9.78 -0.84
N MET A 191 -4.72 -11.05 -0.64
CA MET A 191 -3.96 -11.93 0.26
C MET A 191 -2.51 -12.06 -0.18
N VAL A 192 -2.27 -12.32 -1.47
CA VAL A 192 -0.93 -12.45 -2.04
C VAL A 192 -0.13 -11.17 -1.88
N PHE A 193 -0.74 -10.00 -2.08
CA PHE A 193 -0.06 -8.73 -1.82
C PHE A 193 0.27 -8.55 -0.33
N GLY A 194 -0.64 -8.92 0.58
CA GLY A 194 -0.34 -8.96 2.02
C GLY A 194 0.87 -9.83 2.34
N LEU A 195 0.94 -11.04 1.79
CA LEU A 195 2.06 -11.96 1.96
C LEU A 195 3.36 -11.43 1.34
N LEU A 196 3.28 -10.70 0.21
CA LEU A 196 4.45 -10.13 -0.44
C LEU A 196 5.23 -9.18 0.48
N GLN A 197 4.56 -8.53 1.43
CA GLN A 197 5.20 -7.61 2.37
C GLN A 197 6.22 -8.31 3.28
N VAL A 198 6.20 -9.65 3.36
CA VAL A 198 7.25 -10.44 4.03
C VAL A 198 8.64 -10.19 3.43
N VAL A 199 8.73 -9.72 2.18
CA VAL A 199 9.99 -9.27 1.55
C VAL A 199 10.68 -8.17 2.37
N LEU A 200 9.93 -7.39 3.17
CA LEU A 200 10.49 -6.33 4.03
C LEU A 200 11.05 -6.86 5.36
N VAL A 201 10.71 -8.10 5.76
CA VAL A 201 11.10 -8.68 7.06
C VAL A 201 12.61 -8.67 7.30
N PRO A 202 13.48 -9.07 6.35
CA PRO A 202 14.93 -9.10 6.57
C PRO A 202 15.51 -7.75 7.00
N PHE A 203 14.90 -6.64 6.57
CA PHE A 203 15.37 -5.28 6.86
C PHE A 203 14.91 -4.74 8.22
N VAL A 204 14.02 -5.47 8.91
CA VAL A 204 13.43 -5.05 10.19
C VAL A 204 13.55 -6.11 11.28
N LEU A 205 14.36 -7.16 11.06
CA LEU A 205 14.54 -8.26 12.03
C LEU A 205 15.01 -7.76 13.40
N GLU A 206 15.89 -6.77 13.42
CA GLU A 206 16.41 -6.18 14.64
C GLU A 206 15.46 -5.16 15.27
N GLN A 207 14.31 -4.90 14.63
CA GLN A 207 13.33 -3.88 14.98
C GLN A 207 12.04 -4.53 15.48
N PRO A 208 11.94 -4.94 16.76
CA PRO A 208 10.86 -5.82 17.22
C PRO A 208 9.47 -5.19 17.09
N VAL A 209 9.36 -3.88 17.29
CA VAL A 209 8.08 -3.17 17.14
C VAL A 209 7.65 -3.11 15.67
N ILE A 210 8.55 -2.73 14.76
CA ILE A 210 8.26 -2.68 13.32
C ILE A 210 8.00 -4.09 12.79
N LEU A 211 8.80 -5.09 13.20
CA LEU A 211 8.64 -6.48 12.83
C LEU A 211 7.28 -7.02 13.29
N ALA A 212 6.89 -6.77 14.55
CA ALA A 212 5.59 -7.18 15.07
C ALA A 212 4.44 -6.49 14.32
N ALA A 213 4.57 -5.21 13.98
CA ALA A 213 3.57 -4.49 13.20
C ALA A 213 3.44 -5.06 11.78
N LEU A 214 4.56 -5.33 11.11
CA LEU A 214 4.60 -5.92 9.77
C LEU A 214 3.98 -7.32 9.75
N VAL A 215 4.48 -8.24 10.60
CA VAL A 215 3.98 -9.61 10.68
C VAL A 215 2.52 -9.65 11.12
N GLY A 216 2.15 -8.81 12.09
CA GLY A 216 0.76 -8.66 12.54
C GLY A 216 -0.17 -8.21 11.42
N HIS A 217 0.26 -7.24 10.61
CA HIS A 217 -0.49 -6.81 9.43
C HIS A 217 -0.64 -7.93 8.39
N VAL A 218 0.46 -8.62 8.03
CA VAL A 218 0.41 -9.75 7.08
C VAL A 218 -0.56 -10.82 7.56
N ALA A 219 -0.50 -11.19 8.85
CA ALA A 219 -1.41 -12.16 9.44
C ALA A 219 -2.87 -11.66 9.40
N ALA A 220 -3.12 -10.40 9.76
CA ALA A 220 -4.45 -9.81 9.77
C ALA A 220 -5.08 -9.80 8.37
N VAL A 221 -4.35 -9.36 7.34
CA VAL A 221 -4.81 -9.37 5.94
C VAL A 221 -5.09 -10.79 5.48
N THR A 222 -4.19 -11.74 5.77
CA THR A 222 -4.36 -13.16 5.39
C THR A 222 -5.61 -13.76 6.03
N VAL A 223 -5.85 -13.50 7.31
CA VAL A 223 -7.04 -14.00 8.01
C VAL A 223 -8.31 -13.36 7.46
N ALA A 224 -8.32 -12.04 7.24
CA ALA A 224 -9.49 -11.33 6.74
C ALA A 224 -9.86 -11.77 5.31
N THR A 225 -8.90 -11.76 4.39
CA THR A 225 -9.13 -12.23 3.01
C THR A 225 -9.48 -13.72 2.96
N GLY A 226 -8.85 -14.56 3.79
CA GLY A 226 -9.20 -15.97 3.93
C GLY A 226 -10.63 -16.18 4.41
N LEU A 227 -11.09 -15.38 5.37
CA LEU A 227 -12.47 -15.38 5.85
C LEU A 227 -13.44 -14.94 4.75
N ALA A 228 -13.14 -13.89 3.99
CA ALA A 228 -13.96 -13.45 2.87
C ALA A 228 -14.12 -14.55 1.81
N VAL A 229 -13.03 -15.22 1.46
CA VAL A 229 -13.03 -16.37 0.54
C VAL A 229 -13.85 -17.52 1.09
N ALA A 230 -13.69 -17.88 2.37
CA ALA A 230 -14.46 -18.96 3.01
C ALA A 230 -15.97 -18.66 3.03
N LEU A 231 -16.36 -17.43 3.37
CA LEU A 231 -17.75 -16.99 3.35
C LEU A 231 -18.36 -17.06 1.94
N SER A 232 -17.56 -16.74 0.91
CA SER A 232 -17.99 -16.85 -0.48
C SER A 232 -18.34 -18.28 -0.91
N TYR A 233 -17.75 -19.30 -0.29
CA TYR A 233 -18.10 -20.70 -0.53
C TYR A 233 -19.32 -21.16 0.26
N ARG A 234 -19.51 -20.66 1.49
CA ARG A 234 -20.54 -21.14 2.42
C ARG A 234 -21.95 -20.69 2.05
N TYR A 235 -22.11 -19.48 1.53
CA TYR A 235 -23.41 -18.92 1.17
C TYR A 235 -23.67 -18.98 -0.35
N GLY A 236 -23.00 -19.94 -0.99
CA GLY A 236 -22.82 -20.00 -2.43
C GLY A 236 -23.68 -20.98 -3.18
#